data_AF-G8ZHR7-F1
#
_entry.id   AF-G8ZHR7-F1
#
_cell.length_a   1.000
_cell.length_b   1.000
_cell.length_c   1.000
_cell.angle_alpha   90.00
_cell.angle_beta   90.00
_cell.angle_gamma   90.00
#
_symmetry.space_group_name_H-M   'P 1'
#
loop_
_entity.id
_entity.type
_entity.pdbx_description
1 polymer ?
#
loop_
_entity_poly.entity_id
_entity_poly.type
_entity_poly.pdbx_seq_one_letter_code
_entity_poly.pdbx_strand_id
1 'polypeptide(L)'
;MLSIPREIEGKVDCMEGSQTNQLVNKFVISLPEGKILGYATDINVEVSGDQFYFILKMKVLENLSRGEFHPGMFSSEKKIKIKPSDIVNVGPDVIILGGGKVPPLREIERLGQVVEEYNSLVKELEKKEEEIKRLREEKEKIERELEELKRKVRRLEVLEDDFDHLKEQLIKQEGQLEMAREYIKLLEGVRHDIDNIKANVETLLSGYLEDVIRKIVNDELNARGLKRTPI
;
A
#
# COMPACT_ATOMS: atom_id res chain seq x y z
N MET A 1 -40.54 -11.19 -90.38
CA MET A 1 -39.12 -10.85 -90.62
C MET A 1 -38.95 -9.42 -90.13
N LEU A 2 -38.09 -9.01 -89.20
CA LEU A 2 -36.85 -9.49 -88.60
C LEU A 2 -36.83 -8.92 -87.16
N SER A 3 -36.55 -9.73 -86.14
CA SER A 3 -35.23 -9.83 -85.45
C SER A 3 -35.05 -8.86 -84.26
N ILE A 4 -34.91 -9.50 -83.09
CA ILE A 4 -34.52 -9.00 -81.76
C ILE A 4 -33.06 -8.45 -81.82
N PRO A 5 -32.61 -7.54 -80.93
CA PRO A 5 -32.00 -8.00 -79.67
C PRO A 5 -32.13 -7.07 -78.42
N ARG A 6 -32.25 -7.73 -77.24
CA ARG A 6 -31.55 -7.50 -75.94
C ARG A 6 -31.81 -6.17 -75.18
N GLU A 7 -32.01 -6.12 -73.86
CA GLU A 7 -31.55 -6.99 -72.76
C GLU A 7 -32.26 -6.57 -71.44
N ILE A 8 -32.43 -7.54 -70.53
CA ILE A 8 -32.51 -7.42 -69.05
C ILE A 8 -33.80 -6.79 -68.47
N GLU A 9 -34.80 -7.63 -68.17
CA GLU A 9 -35.62 -7.43 -66.97
C GLU A 9 -35.27 -8.53 -65.97
N GLY A 10 -34.56 -8.10 -64.92
CA GLY A 10 -34.14 -8.94 -63.82
C GLY A 10 -35.33 -9.48 -63.05
N LYS A 11 -35.13 -10.69 -62.51
CA LYS A 11 -35.82 -11.18 -61.33
C LYS A 11 -36.06 -10.03 -60.36
N VAL A 12 -37.33 -9.68 -60.15
CA VAL A 12 -37.73 -9.09 -58.88
C VAL A 12 -37.69 -10.25 -57.89
N ASP A 13 -36.50 -10.52 -57.34
CA ASP A 13 -36.41 -11.27 -56.10
C ASP A 13 -37.23 -10.46 -55.10
N CYS A 14 -38.34 -11.05 -54.68
CA CYS A 14 -39.01 -10.69 -53.44
C CYS A 14 -37.97 -10.86 -52.33
N MET A 15 -37.18 -9.83 -52.06
CA MET A 15 -36.42 -9.75 -50.83
C MET A 15 -37.46 -9.67 -49.71
N GLU A 16 -37.76 -10.83 -49.14
CA GLU A 16 -38.14 -11.04 -47.75
C GLU A 16 -37.03 -10.44 -46.87
N GLY A 17 -36.89 -9.12 -46.90
CA GLY A 17 -36.27 -8.39 -45.82
C GLY A 17 -37.23 -8.48 -44.66
N SER A 18 -37.00 -9.47 -43.78
CA SER A 18 -37.55 -9.54 -42.43
C SER A 18 -37.68 -8.11 -41.91
N GLN A 19 -38.92 -7.57 -41.92
CA GLN A 19 -39.23 -6.34 -41.21
C GLN A 19 -38.79 -6.63 -39.78
N THR A 20 -37.67 -6.04 -39.38
CA THR A 20 -37.16 -6.17 -38.02
C THR A 20 -38.28 -5.72 -37.12
N ASN A 21 -38.91 -6.67 -36.41
CA ASN A 21 -40.06 -6.40 -35.57
C ASN A 21 -39.66 -5.31 -34.58
N GLN A 22 -40.09 -4.08 -34.83
CA GLN A 22 -39.57 -2.90 -34.16
C GLN A 22 -39.89 -2.87 -32.67
N LEU A 23 -40.69 -3.81 -32.13
CA LEU A 23 -40.99 -3.87 -30.69
C LEU A 23 -40.38 -5.12 -30.02
N VAL A 24 -39.69 -6.00 -30.78
CA VAL A 24 -38.93 -7.12 -30.20
C VAL A 24 -37.64 -6.57 -29.60
N ASN A 25 -37.15 -7.24 -28.56
CA ASN A 25 -35.94 -6.92 -27.85
C ASN A 25 -35.97 -5.59 -27.05
N LYS A 26 -37.17 -5.20 -26.58
CA LYS A 26 -37.37 -3.99 -25.79
C LYS A 26 -37.98 -4.28 -24.42
N PHE A 27 -37.64 -3.47 -23.43
CA PHE A 27 -38.31 -3.49 -22.13
C PHE A 27 -39.71 -2.88 -22.26
N VAL A 28 -40.72 -3.54 -21.69
CA VAL A 28 -42.07 -3.00 -21.64
C VAL A 28 -42.31 -2.42 -20.25
N ILE A 29 -42.62 -1.12 -20.20
CA ILE A 29 -42.84 -0.38 -18.96
C ILE A 29 -44.30 0.06 -18.91
N SER A 30 -44.96 -0.21 -17.79
CA SER A 30 -46.30 0.31 -17.49
C SER A 30 -46.17 1.63 -16.74
N LEU A 31 -46.58 2.74 -17.34
CA LEU A 31 -46.67 4.04 -16.65
C LEU A 31 -47.70 4.03 -15.51
N PRO A 32 -48.92 3.44 -15.65
CA PRO A 32 -49.89 3.40 -14.56
C PRO A 32 -49.39 2.65 -13.32
N GLU A 33 -48.55 1.63 -13.52
CA GLU A 33 -48.03 0.80 -12.42
C GLU A 33 -46.62 1.20 -11.98
N GLY A 34 -45.94 2.08 -12.73
CA GLY A 34 -44.55 2.49 -12.49
C GLY A 34 -43.55 1.33 -12.51
N LYS A 35 -43.86 0.24 -13.21
CA LYS A 35 -43.08 -1.02 -13.16
C LYS A 35 -42.66 -1.49 -14.54
N ILE A 36 -41.49 -2.11 -14.59
CA ILE A 36 -41.03 -2.87 -15.75
C ILE A 36 -41.78 -4.20 -15.76
N LEU A 37 -42.60 -4.42 -16.78
CA LEU A 37 -43.38 -5.65 -16.94
C LEU A 37 -42.52 -6.83 -17.42
N GLY A 38 -41.42 -6.54 -18.12
CA GLY A 38 -40.48 -7.53 -18.64
C GLY A 38 -39.87 -7.11 -19.97
N TYR A 39 -39.33 -8.08 -20.69
CA TYR A 39 -38.67 -7.91 -21.97
C TYR A 39 -39.44 -8.61 -23.09
N ALA A 40 -39.77 -7.89 -24.16
CA ALA A 40 -40.52 -8.41 -25.30
C ALA A 40 -39.65 -9.32 -26.17
N THR A 41 -40.00 -10.60 -26.22
CA THR A 41 -39.28 -11.61 -27.00
C THR A 41 -39.91 -11.86 -28.37
N ASP A 42 -41.23 -11.68 -28.48
CA ASP A 42 -41.96 -11.97 -29.71
C ASP A 42 -43.28 -11.17 -29.76
N ILE A 43 -43.80 -10.93 -30.96
CA ILE A 43 -45.00 -10.13 -31.20
C ILE A 43 -45.85 -10.76 -32.28
N ASN A 44 -47.12 -10.94 -31.96
CA ASN A 44 -48.15 -11.26 -32.93
C ASN A 44 -49.14 -10.11 -33.06
N VAL A 45 -49.64 -9.87 -34.27
CA VAL A 45 -50.70 -8.89 -34.52
C VAL A 45 -51.98 -9.65 -34.81
N GLU A 46 -53.03 -9.35 -34.06
CA GLU A 46 -54.38 -9.84 -34.32
C GLU A 46 -55.27 -8.69 -34.79
N VAL A 47 -55.99 -8.90 -35.88
CA VAL A 47 -57.05 -8.00 -36.34
C VAL A 47 -58.38 -8.61 -35.95
N SER A 48 -59.13 -7.93 -35.09
CA SER A 48 -60.46 -8.36 -34.65
C SER A 48 -61.44 -7.23 -34.90
N GLY A 49 -62.24 -7.37 -35.98
CA GLY A 49 -63.09 -6.28 -36.48
C GLY A 49 -62.24 -5.15 -37.05
N ASP A 50 -62.54 -3.91 -36.65
CA ASP A 50 -61.85 -2.68 -37.09
C ASP A 50 -60.71 -2.25 -36.14
N GLN A 51 -60.24 -3.15 -35.27
CA GLN A 51 -59.20 -2.86 -34.28
C GLN A 51 -58.02 -3.83 -34.40
N PHE A 52 -56.82 -3.24 -34.40
CA PHE A 52 -55.55 -3.95 -34.31
C PHE A 52 -55.20 -4.19 -32.84
N TYR A 53 -54.67 -5.38 -32.55
CA TYR A 53 -54.17 -5.76 -31.24
C TYR A 53 -52.77 -6.32 -31.37
N PHE A 54 -51.85 -5.89 -30.51
CA PHE A 54 -50.52 -6.49 -30.39
C PHE A 54 -50.52 -7.47 -29.22
N ILE A 55 -50.11 -8.71 -29.49
CA ILE A 55 -49.87 -9.74 -28.49
C ILE A 55 -48.36 -9.85 -28.31
N LEU A 56 -47.87 -9.25 -27.23
CA LEU A 56 -46.47 -9.32 -26.82
C LEU A 56 -46.28 -10.60 -26.00
N LYS A 57 -45.36 -11.47 -26.43
CA LYS A 57 -44.76 -12.46 -25.53
C LYS A 57 -43.59 -11.81 -24.83
N MET A 58 -43.57 -11.94 -23.51
CA MET A 58 -42.57 -11.29 -22.70
C MET A 58 -41.95 -12.27 -21.71
N LYS A 59 -40.65 -12.11 -21.51
CA LYS A 59 -39.93 -12.69 -20.40
C LYS A 59 -40.03 -11.75 -19.21
N VAL A 60 -40.72 -12.18 -18.16
CA VAL A 60 -40.84 -11.39 -16.92
C VAL A 60 -39.48 -11.33 -16.23
N LEU A 61 -39.09 -10.13 -15.80
CA LEU A 61 -37.90 -9.91 -14.99
C LEU A 61 -38.30 -9.98 -13.52
N GLU A 62 -38.31 -11.18 -12.97
CA GLU A 62 -38.40 -11.36 -11.52
C GLU A 62 -37.06 -10.94 -10.89
N ASN A 63 -37.11 -10.09 -9.87
CA ASN A 63 -35.98 -9.69 -8.99
C ASN A 63 -35.05 -8.53 -9.40
N LEU A 64 -35.55 -7.44 -10.00
CA LEU A 64 -34.73 -6.21 -10.10
C LEU A 64 -34.38 -5.59 -8.72
N SER A 65 -35.12 -5.93 -7.66
CA SER A 65 -35.00 -5.33 -6.33
C SER A 65 -33.86 -5.88 -5.47
N ARG A 66 -33.14 -6.94 -5.89
CA ARG A 66 -32.23 -7.68 -5.00
C ARG A 66 -30.81 -7.95 -5.50
N GLY A 67 -30.43 -7.43 -6.67
CA GLY A 67 -29.03 -7.45 -7.13
C GLY A 67 -28.44 -8.83 -7.43
N GLU A 68 -29.22 -9.92 -7.34
CA GLU A 68 -28.76 -11.28 -7.63
C GLU A 68 -29.34 -11.78 -8.94
N PHE A 69 -28.53 -11.70 -10.01
CA PHE A 69 -28.80 -12.39 -11.27
C PHE A 69 -28.43 -13.86 -11.10
N HIS A 70 -29.41 -14.71 -10.79
CA HIS A 70 -29.24 -16.17 -10.86
C HIS A 70 -29.61 -16.66 -12.27
N PRO A 71 -28.66 -17.12 -13.08
CA PRO A 71 -28.94 -17.65 -14.41
C PRO A 71 -29.59 -19.04 -14.27
N GLY A 72 -30.92 -19.09 -14.19
CA GLY A 72 -31.65 -20.35 -14.08
C GLY A 72 -33.02 -20.26 -13.40
N MET A 73 -33.42 -19.12 -12.82
CA MET A 73 -34.76 -18.98 -12.25
C MET A 73 -35.82 -18.79 -13.35
N PHE A 74 -36.90 -19.55 -13.20
CA PHE A 74 -38.06 -19.66 -14.08
C PHE A 74 -38.43 -18.34 -14.77
N SER A 75 -38.10 -18.27 -16.06
CA SER A 75 -38.61 -17.27 -16.99
C SER A 75 -40.08 -17.54 -17.22
N SER A 76 -40.97 -16.97 -16.39
CA SER A 76 -42.40 -17.01 -16.68
C SER A 76 -42.62 -16.19 -17.97
N GLU A 77 -42.98 -16.88 -19.05
CA GLU A 77 -43.40 -16.21 -20.28
C GLU A 77 -44.83 -15.69 -20.08
N LYS A 78 -44.97 -14.36 -20.08
CA LYS A 78 -46.26 -13.69 -19.95
C LYS A 78 -46.67 -13.15 -21.32
N LYS A 79 -47.89 -13.47 -21.74
CA LYS A 79 -48.52 -12.88 -22.93
C LYS A 79 -49.38 -11.70 -22.50
N ILE A 80 -49.22 -10.58 -23.18
CA ILE A 80 -49.99 -9.36 -22.93
C ILE A 80 -50.59 -8.90 -24.24
N LYS A 81 -51.89 -8.61 -24.23
CA LYS A 81 -52.62 -8.06 -25.37
C LYS A 81 -52.81 -6.56 -25.14
N ILE A 82 -52.25 -5.74 -26.02
CA ILE A 82 -52.34 -4.28 -25.96
C ILE A 82 -52.99 -3.71 -27.22
N LYS A 83 -53.67 -2.59 -27.07
CA LYS A 83 -54.16 -1.79 -28.19
C LYS A 83 -53.10 -0.75 -28.59
N PRO A 84 -53.10 -0.28 -29.84
CA PRO A 84 -52.27 0.85 -30.26
C PRO A 84 -52.44 2.09 -29.37
N SER A 85 -53.67 2.35 -28.88
CA SER A 85 -53.98 3.46 -27.98
C SER A 85 -53.34 3.36 -26.58
N ASP A 86 -52.88 2.17 -26.20
CA ASP A 86 -52.24 1.95 -24.89
C ASP A 86 -50.75 2.29 -24.93
N ILE A 87 -50.16 2.39 -26.12
CA ILE A 87 -48.75 2.70 -26.34
C ILE A 87 -48.58 4.22 -26.33
N VAL A 88 -47.78 4.72 -25.39
CA VAL A 88 -47.43 6.14 -25.28
C VAL A 88 -46.20 6.46 -26.12
N ASN A 89 -45.18 5.59 -26.08
CA ASN A 89 -43.96 5.78 -26.86
C ASN A 89 -43.26 4.44 -27.10
N VAL A 90 -42.55 4.34 -28.22
CA VAL A 90 -41.65 3.24 -28.55
C VAL A 90 -40.26 3.85 -28.81
N GLY A 91 -39.37 3.71 -27.85
CA GLY A 91 -37.97 4.11 -27.96
C GLY A 91 -37.07 3.02 -28.55
N PRO A 92 -35.75 3.26 -28.65
CA PRO A 92 -34.79 2.29 -29.15
C PRO A 92 -34.68 1.02 -28.29
N ASP A 93 -34.90 1.14 -26.97
CA ASP A 93 -34.77 0.00 -26.04
C ASP A 93 -36.03 -0.27 -25.20
N VAL A 94 -37.05 0.58 -25.32
CA VAL A 94 -38.21 0.58 -24.41
C VAL A 94 -39.53 0.79 -25.13
N ILE A 95 -40.59 0.12 -24.66
CA ILE A 95 -41.98 0.34 -25.03
C ILE A 95 -42.69 0.84 -23.78
N ILE A 96 -43.28 2.02 -23.88
CA ILE A 96 -43.95 2.69 -22.77
C ILE A 96 -45.45 2.54 -22.97
N LEU A 97 -46.11 1.84 -22.05
CA LEU A 97 -47.54 1.64 -22.02
C LEU A 97 -48.17 2.61 -21.03
N GLY A 98 -49.06 3.47 -21.51
CA GLY A 98 -49.82 4.41 -20.68
C GLY A 98 -51.22 3.93 -20.32
N GLY A 99 -51.68 2.82 -20.91
CA GLY A 99 -53.07 2.37 -20.76
C GLY A 99 -54.08 3.45 -21.15
N GLY A 100 -53.73 4.28 -22.16
CA GLY A 100 -54.52 5.42 -22.61
C GLY A 100 -54.45 6.68 -21.74
N LYS A 101 -53.59 6.72 -20.71
CA LYS A 101 -53.41 7.90 -19.83
C LYS A 101 -51.97 8.40 -19.86
N VAL A 102 -51.79 9.65 -20.24
CA VAL A 102 -50.52 10.37 -20.07
C VAL A 102 -50.44 10.84 -18.61
N PRO A 103 -49.30 10.67 -17.91
CA PRO A 103 -49.11 11.20 -16.56
C PRO A 103 -49.43 12.70 -16.49
N PRO A 104 -50.04 13.20 -15.42
CA PRO A 104 -50.34 14.63 -15.27
C PRO A 104 -49.07 15.47 -15.37
N LEU A 105 -49.15 16.67 -15.96
CA LEU A 105 -47.99 17.59 -16.11
C LEU A 105 -47.21 17.82 -14.81
N ARG A 106 -47.91 17.78 -13.67
CA ARG A 106 -47.32 17.94 -12.32
C ARG A 106 -46.35 16.82 -11.94
N GLU A 107 -46.55 15.60 -12.44
CA GLU A 107 -45.61 14.49 -12.22
C GLU A 107 -44.38 14.62 -13.12
N ILE A 108 -44.54 15.17 -14.32
CA ILE A 108 -43.44 15.45 -15.25
C ILE A 108 -42.49 16.52 -14.67
N GLU A 109 -43.04 17.58 -14.07
CA GLU A 109 -42.24 18.61 -13.38
C GLU A 109 -41.47 18.03 -12.18
N ARG A 110 -42.10 17.15 -11.40
CA ARG A 110 -41.41 16.44 -10.29
C ARG A 110 -40.27 15.57 -10.79
N LEU A 111 -40.45 14.87 -11.92
CA LEU A 111 -39.38 14.09 -12.54
C LEU A 111 -38.21 14.99 -12.97
N GLY A 112 -38.50 16.19 -13.49
CA GLY A 112 -37.47 17.19 -13.79
C GLY A 112 -36.63 17.57 -12.57
N GLN A 113 -37.29 17.86 -11.44
CA GLN A 113 -36.61 18.16 -10.17
C GLN A 113 -35.76 16.99 -9.68
N VAL A 114 -36.28 15.76 -9.75
CA VAL A 114 -35.53 14.56 -9.36
C VAL A 114 -34.29 14.35 -10.23
N VAL A 115 -34.36 14.65 -11.54
CA VAL A 115 -33.20 14.56 -12.43
C VAL A 115 -32.15 15.61 -12.08
N GLU A 116 -32.55 16.83 -11.72
CA GLU A 116 -31.61 17.87 -11.28
C GLU A 116 -30.93 17.50 -9.95
N GLU A 117 -31.68 16.98 -8.98
CA GLU A 117 -31.16 16.46 -7.72
C GLU A 117 -30.22 15.26 -7.94
N TYR A 118 -30.58 14.34 -8.83
CA TYR A 118 -29.73 13.21 -9.18
C TYR A 118 -28.40 13.69 -9.78
N ASN A 119 -28.45 14.63 -10.73
CA ASN A 119 -27.26 15.17 -11.36
C ASN A 119 -26.35 15.93 -10.38
N SER A 120 -26.91 16.60 -9.37
CA SER A 120 -26.12 17.26 -8.34
C SER A 120 -25.45 16.24 -7.42
N LEU A 121 -26.17 15.19 -7.02
CA LEU A 121 -25.63 14.07 -6.24
C LEU A 121 -24.48 13.37 -6.98
N VAL A 122 -24.63 13.09 -8.28
CA VAL A 122 -23.59 12.44 -9.08
C VAL A 122 -22.31 13.26 -9.07
N LYS A 123 -22.41 14.59 -9.25
CA LYS A 123 -21.23 15.49 -9.19
C LYS A 123 -20.57 15.52 -7.82
N GLU A 124 -21.35 15.43 -6.75
CA GLU A 124 -20.81 15.37 -5.39
C GLU A 124 -20.10 14.03 -5.14
N LEU A 125 -20.66 12.94 -5.67
CA LEU A 125 -20.09 11.60 -5.59
C LEU A 125 -18.76 11.51 -6.34
N GLU A 126 -18.68 12.07 -7.55
CA GLU A 126 -17.43 12.18 -8.33
C GLU A 126 -16.33 12.93 -7.55
N LYS A 127 -16.67 14.06 -6.93
CA LYS A 127 -15.72 14.81 -6.08
C LYS A 127 -15.23 13.99 -4.90
N LYS A 128 -16.12 13.23 -4.26
CA LYS A 128 -15.77 12.37 -3.14
C LYS A 128 -14.89 11.20 -3.57
N GLU A 129 -15.11 10.64 -4.75
CA GLU A 129 -14.24 9.62 -5.32
C GLU A 129 -12.84 10.16 -5.63
N GLU A 130 -12.73 11.37 -6.18
CA GLU A 130 -11.43 12.03 -6.38
C GLU A 130 -10.69 12.28 -5.06
N GLU A 131 -11.41 12.73 -4.03
CA GLU A 131 -10.86 12.94 -2.69
C GLU A 131 -10.37 11.61 -2.07
N ILE A 132 -11.15 10.53 -2.19
CA ILE A 132 -10.75 9.19 -1.74
C ILE A 132 -9.49 8.73 -2.47
N LYS A 133 -9.41 8.95 -3.78
CA LYS A 133 -8.24 8.56 -4.58
C LYS A 133 -6.99 9.31 -4.10
N ARG A 134 -7.09 10.63 -3.89
CA ARG A 134 -5.99 11.45 -3.36
C ARG A 134 -5.54 10.96 -1.98
N LEU A 135 -6.48 10.69 -1.08
CA LEU A 135 -6.17 10.19 0.26
C LEU A 135 -5.52 8.81 0.24
N ARG A 136 -5.89 7.93 -0.70
CA ARG A 136 -5.23 6.63 -0.88
C ARG A 136 -3.79 6.78 -1.34
N GLU A 137 -3.54 7.66 -2.30
CA GLU A 137 -2.18 7.96 -2.78
C GLU A 137 -1.31 8.55 -1.67
N GLU A 138 -1.85 9.46 -0.87
CA GLU A 138 -1.16 10.04 0.29
C GLU A 138 -0.87 8.97 1.36
N LYS A 139 -1.85 8.10 1.64
CA LYS A 139 -1.67 6.96 2.56
C LYS A 139 -0.54 6.05 2.12
N GLU A 140 -0.48 5.66 0.84
CA GLU A 140 0.60 4.82 0.32
C GLU A 140 1.97 5.49 0.46
N LYS A 141 2.04 6.80 0.21
CA LYS A 141 3.27 7.56 0.38
C LYS A 141 3.74 7.54 1.83
N ILE A 142 2.83 7.81 2.76
CA ILE A 142 3.12 7.78 4.20
C ILE A 142 3.53 6.37 4.66
N GLU A 143 2.89 5.32 4.16
CA GLU A 143 3.25 3.92 4.49
C GLU A 143 4.70 3.60 4.06
N ARG A 144 5.13 4.06 2.87
CA ARG A 144 6.51 3.90 2.40
C ARG A 144 7.50 4.67 3.27
N GLU A 145 7.21 5.93 3.58
CA GLU A 145 8.07 6.75 4.45
C GLU A 145 8.20 6.11 5.85
N LEU A 146 7.11 5.54 6.37
CA LEU A 146 7.08 4.86 7.66
C LEU A 146 7.92 3.57 7.66
N GLU A 147 7.90 2.79 6.58
CA GLU A 147 8.80 1.64 6.44
C GLU A 147 10.28 2.05 6.38
N GLU A 148 10.61 3.12 5.65
CA GLU A 148 11.97 3.63 5.59
C GLU A 148 12.46 4.13 6.95
N LEU A 149 11.62 4.85 7.69
CA LEU A 149 11.94 5.28 9.04
C LEU A 149 12.15 4.08 9.97
N LYS A 150 11.29 3.06 9.93
CA LYS A 150 11.48 1.82 10.72
C LYS A 150 12.81 1.14 10.42
N ARG A 151 13.24 1.10 9.16
CA ARG A 151 14.56 0.56 8.77
C ARG A 151 15.72 1.42 9.26
N LYS A 152 15.55 2.74 9.36
CA LYS A 152 16.56 3.65 9.94
C LYS A 152 16.66 3.43 11.45
N VAL A 153 15.53 3.33 12.15
CA VAL A 153 15.50 3.07 13.61
C VAL A 153 16.25 1.78 13.95
N ARG A 154 15.96 0.67 13.26
CA ARG A 154 16.69 -0.60 13.48
C ARG A 154 18.20 -0.50 13.26
N ARG A 155 18.63 0.32 12.30
CA ARG A 155 20.06 0.56 12.06
C ARG A 155 20.68 1.38 13.20
N LEU A 156 19.95 2.33 13.77
CA LEU A 156 20.39 3.11 14.91
C LEU A 156 20.47 2.26 16.18
N GLU A 157 19.51 1.35 16.40
CA GLU A 157 19.54 0.39 17.52
C GLU A 157 20.82 -0.47 17.48
N VAL A 158 21.18 -1.00 16.31
CA VAL A 158 22.43 -1.77 16.16
C VAL A 158 23.67 -0.90 16.42
N LEU A 159 23.67 0.34 15.95
CA LEU A 159 24.77 1.28 16.22
C LEU A 159 24.88 1.65 17.70
N GLU A 160 23.76 1.72 18.42
CA GLU A 160 23.73 1.96 19.86
C GLU A 160 24.33 0.79 20.62
N ASP A 161 23.96 -0.45 20.27
CA ASP A 161 24.56 -1.67 20.83
C ASP A 161 26.09 -1.73 20.58
N ASP A 162 26.52 -1.41 19.36
CA ASP A 162 27.95 -1.35 19.00
C ASP A 162 28.68 -0.27 19.82
N PHE A 163 28.04 0.88 20.04
CA PHE A 163 28.61 1.97 20.83
C PHE A 163 28.76 1.60 22.30
N ASP A 164 27.76 0.94 22.89
CA ASP A 164 27.84 0.44 24.25
C ASP A 164 28.94 -0.62 24.41
N HIS A 165 29.09 -1.51 23.43
CA HIS A 165 30.19 -2.47 23.42
C HIS A 165 31.57 -1.77 23.39
N LEU A 166 31.73 -0.75 22.55
CA LEU A 166 32.97 0.04 22.48
C LEU A 166 33.25 0.78 23.79
N LYS A 167 32.21 1.30 24.45
CA LYS A 167 32.33 1.97 25.75
C LYS A 167 32.83 1.01 26.84
N GLU A 168 32.33 -0.22 26.87
CA GLU A 168 32.84 -1.24 27.80
C GLU A 168 34.31 -1.59 27.52
N GLN A 169 34.71 -1.68 26.25
CA GLN A 169 36.10 -1.91 25.88
C GLN A 169 36.99 -0.75 26.33
N LEU A 170 36.53 0.49 26.19
CA LEU A 170 37.26 1.67 26.62
C LEU A 170 37.51 1.65 28.13
N ILE A 171 36.48 1.35 28.94
CA ILE A 171 36.61 1.24 30.40
C ILE A 171 37.65 0.17 30.79
N LYS A 172 37.63 -0.98 30.11
CA LYS A 172 38.63 -2.05 30.34
C LYS A 172 40.05 -1.57 30.03
N GLN A 173 40.23 -0.84 28.93
CA GLN A 173 41.53 -0.28 28.56
C GLN A 173 42.01 0.81 29.53
N GLU A 174 41.10 1.66 30.03
CA GLU A 174 41.43 2.66 31.05
C GLU A 174 41.93 2.00 32.34
N GLY A 175 41.26 0.94 32.81
CA GLY A 175 41.72 0.18 33.98
C GLY A 175 43.08 -0.49 33.76
N GLN A 176 43.33 -1.04 32.57
CA GLN A 176 44.65 -1.58 32.21
C GLN A 176 45.74 -0.51 32.20
N LEU A 177 45.43 0.69 31.70
CA LEU A 177 46.35 1.82 31.71
C LEU A 177 46.67 2.30 33.12
N GLU A 178 45.68 2.32 34.01
CA GLU A 178 45.88 2.67 35.41
C GLU A 178 46.80 1.67 36.11
N MET A 179 46.55 0.37 35.95
CA MET A 179 47.43 -0.68 36.47
C MET A 179 48.85 -0.56 35.91
N ALA A 180 49.01 -0.28 34.62
CA ALA A 180 50.32 -0.08 34.01
C ALA A 180 51.05 1.13 34.61
N ARG A 181 50.34 2.23 34.91
CA ARG A 181 50.90 3.41 35.59
C ARG A 181 51.34 3.09 37.01
N GLU A 182 50.55 2.33 37.77
CA GLU A 182 50.93 1.88 39.11
C GLU A 182 52.16 0.98 39.07
N TYR A 183 52.21 0.05 38.10
CA TYR A 183 53.36 -0.81 37.90
C TYR A 183 54.64 -0.03 37.57
N ILE A 184 54.55 1.01 36.74
CA ILE A 184 55.69 1.91 36.46
C ILE A 184 56.18 2.58 37.74
N LYS A 185 55.29 3.09 38.59
CA LYS A 185 55.68 3.70 39.88
C LYS A 185 56.40 2.71 40.79
N LEU A 186 55.94 1.46 40.84
CA LEU A 186 56.61 0.41 41.61
C LEU A 186 58.02 0.15 41.06
N LEU A 187 58.18 0.05 39.74
CA LEU A 187 59.49 -0.12 39.10
C LEU A 187 60.43 1.07 39.35
N GLU A 188 59.90 2.30 39.37
CA GLU A 188 60.68 3.49 39.74
C GLU A 188 61.17 3.42 41.19
N GLY A 189 60.32 2.96 42.12
CA GLY A 189 60.71 2.72 43.52
C GLY A 189 61.84 1.68 43.63
N VAL A 190 61.68 0.53 42.97
CA VAL A 190 62.70 -0.53 42.93
C VAL A 190 64.02 0.00 42.35
N ARG A 191 63.96 0.85 41.31
CA ARG A 191 65.16 1.47 40.73
C ARG A 191 65.87 2.36 41.75
N HIS A 192 65.12 3.17 42.50
CA HIS A 192 65.69 4.00 43.56
C HIS A 192 66.34 3.15 44.67
N ASP A 193 65.69 2.04 45.07
CA ASP A 193 66.25 1.11 46.05
C ASP A 193 67.56 0.47 45.55
N ILE A 194 67.63 0.08 44.27
CA ILE A 194 68.86 -0.42 43.63
C ILE A 194 69.98 0.63 43.70
N ASP A 195 69.68 1.88 43.37
CA ASP A 195 70.66 2.97 43.41
C ASP A 195 71.18 3.21 44.84
N ASN A 196 70.30 3.16 45.85
CA ASN A 196 70.68 3.27 47.26
C ASN A 196 71.55 2.11 47.73
N ILE A 197 71.19 0.86 47.37
CA ILE A 197 72.00 -0.33 47.66
C ILE A 197 73.38 -0.20 47.03
N LYS A 198 73.45 0.24 45.77
CA LYS A 198 74.72 0.44 45.07
C LYS A 198 75.61 1.45 45.80
N ALA A 199 75.07 2.60 46.22
CA ALA A 199 75.82 3.61 46.98
C ALA A 199 76.31 3.07 48.34
N ASN A 200 75.48 2.31 49.05
CA ASN A 200 75.85 1.67 50.31
C ASN A 200 76.98 0.65 50.12
N VAL A 201 76.91 -0.17 49.06
CA VAL A 201 77.97 -1.14 48.71
C VAL A 201 79.27 -0.43 48.36
N GLU A 202 79.23 0.65 47.57
CA GLU A 202 80.41 1.46 47.24
C GLU A 202 81.05 2.06 48.50
N THR A 203 80.25 2.53 49.45
CA THR A 203 80.72 3.08 50.74
C THR A 203 81.32 2.00 51.64
N LEU A 204 80.72 0.81 51.70
CA LEU A 204 81.26 -0.32 52.46
C LEU A 204 82.58 -0.81 51.86
N LEU A 205 82.67 -0.89 50.53
CA LEU A 205 83.89 -1.29 49.83
C LEU A 205 85.03 -0.30 50.08
N SER A 206 84.77 1.01 50.00
CA SER A 206 85.80 2.02 50.28
C SER A 206 86.25 2.00 51.73
N GLY A 207 85.32 1.90 52.69
CA GLY A 207 85.64 1.80 54.12
C GLY A 207 86.42 0.53 54.46
N TYR A 208 86.00 -0.63 53.95
CA TYR A 208 86.72 -1.89 54.16
C TYR A 208 88.13 -1.86 53.56
N LEU A 209 88.27 -1.29 52.35
CA LEU A 209 89.55 -1.18 51.68
C LEU A 209 90.49 -0.21 52.42
N GLU A 210 89.96 0.90 52.95
CA GLU A 210 90.71 1.79 53.86
C GLU A 210 91.15 1.08 55.14
N ASP A 211 90.25 0.32 55.79
CA ASP A 211 90.56 -0.38 57.03
C ASP A 211 91.64 -1.44 56.83
N VAL A 212 91.56 -2.21 55.74
CA VAL A 212 92.57 -3.20 55.37
C VAL A 212 93.91 -2.51 55.07
N ILE A 213 93.92 -1.42 54.31
CA ILE A 213 95.15 -0.65 54.04
C ILE A 213 95.74 -0.10 55.33
N ARG A 214 94.94 0.55 56.19
CA ARG A 214 95.39 1.08 57.48
C ARG A 214 95.97 -0.02 58.35
N LYS A 215 95.36 -1.20 58.37
CA LYS A 215 95.87 -2.36 59.11
C LYS A 215 97.22 -2.82 58.57
N ILE A 216 97.35 -3.02 57.26
CA ILE A 216 98.61 -3.39 56.62
C ILE A 216 99.70 -2.35 56.90
N VAL A 217 99.40 -1.07 56.74
CA VAL A 217 100.35 0.03 57.00
C VAL A 217 100.76 0.05 58.47
N ASN A 218 99.82 -0.09 59.40
CA ASN A 218 100.12 -0.14 60.83
C ASN A 218 100.96 -1.36 61.20
N ASP A 219 100.65 -2.53 60.65
CA ASP A 219 101.40 -3.77 60.87
C ASP A 219 102.84 -3.63 60.34
N GLU A 220 103.03 -3.02 59.16
CA GLU A 220 104.34 -2.74 58.57
C GLU A 220 105.12 -1.69 59.39
N LEU A 221 104.47 -0.62 59.84
CA LEU A 221 105.08 0.39 60.71
C LEU A 221 105.50 -0.19 62.07
N ASN A 222 104.70 -1.10 62.63
CA ASN A 222 105.04 -1.83 63.85
C ASN A 222 106.24 -2.76 63.61
N ALA A 223 106.23 -3.53 62.51
CA ALA A 223 107.32 -4.46 62.16
C ALA A 223 108.65 -3.75 61.94
N ARG A 224 108.63 -2.51 61.44
CA ARG A 224 109.82 -1.66 61.26
C ARG A 224 110.19 -0.81 62.48
N GLY A 225 109.43 -0.89 63.58
CA GLY A 225 109.69 -0.12 64.81
C GLY A 225 109.50 1.39 64.68
N LEU A 226 108.73 1.86 63.69
CA LEU A 226 108.58 3.27 63.33
C LEU A 226 107.32 3.93 63.91
N LYS A 227 106.50 3.19 64.67
CA LYS A 227 105.27 3.73 65.24
C LYS A 227 105.59 4.71 66.38
N ARG A 228 105.48 6.01 66.12
CA ARG A 228 105.51 7.03 67.19
C ARG A 228 104.18 6.98 67.94
N THR A 229 104.22 6.63 69.23
CA THR A 229 103.12 6.88 70.16
C THR A 229 102.95 8.39 70.34
N PRO A 230 101.75 8.96 70.12
CA PRO A 230 101.50 10.35 70.47
C PRO A 230 101.41 10.49 72.00
N ILE A 231 102.04 11.54 72.54
CA ILE A 231 101.76 12.12 73.86
C ILE A 231 100.53 13.02 73.72
#